data_AF-A0A133Y7X5-F1
#
_entry.id   AF-A0A133Y7X5-F1
#
_cell.length_a   1.000
_cell.length_b   1.000
_cell.length_c   1.000
_cell.angle_alpha   90.00
_cell.angle_beta   90.00
_cell.angle_gamma   90.00
#
_symmetry.space_group_name_H-M   'P 1'
#
loop_
_entity.id
_entity.type
_entity.pdbx_description
1 polymer ?
#
loop_
_entity_poly.entity_id
_entity_poly.type
_entity_poly.pdbx_seq_one_letter_code
_entity_poly.pdbx_strand_id
1 'polypeptide(L)' 'MPRKAVEKILTSKKMNDCNDFGRPNTVGPADFKDVKIKNNKVKVKVPAMSVVTINLR' A
#
# COMPACT_ATOMS: atom_id res chain seq x y z
N MET A 1 -13.19 -15.05 14.56
CA MET A 1 -13.45 -14.45 13.23
C MET A 1 -12.12 -14.01 12.65
N PRO A 2 -11.67 -14.45 11.46
CA PRO A 2 -10.51 -13.86 10.81
C PRO A 2 -10.85 -12.39 10.50
N ARG A 3 -10.11 -11.45 11.10
CA ARG A 3 -10.25 -10.02 10.78
C ARG A 3 -9.92 -9.85 9.29
N LYS A 4 -10.85 -9.29 8.53
CA LYS A 4 -10.61 -8.94 7.13
C LYS A 4 -9.98 -7.55 7.12
N ALA A 5 -8.93 -7.38 6.33
CA ALA A 5 -8.37 -6.07 6.06
C ALA A 5 -8.47 -5.76 4.57
N VAL A 6 -8.72 -4.48 4.26
CA VAL A 6 -8.55 -3.95 2.91
C VAL A 6 -7.28 -3.14 2.92
N GLU A 7 -6.32 -3.53 2.07
CA GLU A 7 -5.00 -2.93 2.08
C GLU A 7 -4.66 -2.33 0.72
N LYS A 8 -4.23 -1.07 0.75
CA LYS A 8 -3.79 -0.33 -0.43
C LYS A 8 -2.41 0.27 -0.18
N ILE A 9 -1.64 0.40 -1.26
CA ILE A 9 -0.35 1.06 -1.25
C ILE A 9 -0.25 2.05 -2.41
N LEU A 10 0.38 3.19 -2.16
CA LEU A 10 0.88 4.11 -3.18
C LEU A 10 2.40 4.14 -3.07
N THR A 11 3.11 3.83 -4.13
CA THR A 11 4.58 3.81 -4.15
C THR A 11 5.10 3.96 -5.58
N SER A 12 6.39 4.26 -5.73
CA SER A 12 7.08 4.24 -7.01
C SER A 12 8.53 3.79 -6.86
N LYS A 13 9.16 3.44 -8.00
CA LYS A 13 10.55 2.99 -8.05
C LYS A 13 11.54 4.14 -7.88
N LYS A 14 11.21 5.35 -8.38
CA LYS A 14 12.06 6.52 -8.27
C LYS A 14 11.41 7.59 -7.38
N MET A 15 12.24 8.29 -6.63
CA MET A 15 11.82 9.33 -5.69
C MET A 15 11.09 10.50 -6.35
N ASN A 16 11.38 10.76 -7.63
CA ASN A 16 10.81 11.86 -8.41
C ASN A 16 9.81 11.40 -9.48
N ASP A 17 9.32 10.16 -9.43
CA ASP A 17 8.25 9.74 -10.32
C ASP A 17 6.96 10.52 -9.99
N CYS A 18 6.28 10.99 -11.04
CA CYS A 18 5.03 11.71 -10.93
C CYS A 18 4.11 11.38 -12.12
N ASN A 19 2.84 11.76 -11.99
CA ASN A 19 1.90 11.77 -13.10
C ASN A 19 1.98 13.12 -13.81
N ASP A 20 2.06 13.08 -15.13
CA ASP A 20 2.04 14.25 -16.00
C ASP A 20 1.04 14.02 -17.16
N PHE A 21 0.85 15.02 -18.02
CA PHE A 21 -0.10 14.92 -19.14
C PHE A 21 0.23 13.79 -20.14
N GLY A 22 1.50 13.41 -20.28
CA GLY A 22 1.92 12.32 -21.15
C GLY A 22 1.89 10.94 -20.48
N ARG A 23 2.01 10.89 -19.15
CA ARG A 23 2.05 9.67 -18.34
C ARG A 23 1.14 9.80 -17.12
N PRO A 24 -0.19 9.77 -17.31
CA PRO A 24 -1.13 10.08 -16.24
C PRO A 24 -1.21 9.02 -15.12
N ASN A 25 -0.70 7.82 -15.37
CA ASN A 25 -0.86 6.64 -14.50
C ASN A 25 0.48 6.02 -14.07
N THR A 26 1.54 6.83 -13.95
CA THR A 26 2.86 6.36 -13.49
C THR A 26 2.84 5.95 -12.02
N VAL A 27 2.16 6.73 -11.18
CA VAL A 27 2.05 6.51 -9.73
C VAL A 27 0.57 6.50 -9.36
N GLY A 28 0.09 5.39 -8.79
CA GLY A 28 -1.31 5.22 -8.41
C GLY A 28 -1.52 4.14 -7.35
N PRO A 29 -2.67 4.13 -6.66
CA PRO A 29 -2.95 3.14 -5.63
C PRO A 29 -3.02 1.72 -6.20
N ALA A 30 -2.38 0.77 -5.53
CA ALA A 30 -2.37 -0.64 -5.87
C ALA A 30 -2.80 -1.51 -4.67
N ASP A 31 -3.16 -2.75 -4.94
CA ASP A 31 -3.42 -3.74 -3.89
C ASP A 31 -2.12 -4.07 -3.13
N PHE A 32 -2.21 -4.16 -1.80
CA PHE A 32 -1.08 -4.44 -0.94
C PHE A 32 -1.29 -5.76 -0.19
N LYS A 33 -0.33 -6.69 -0.24
CA LYS A 33 -0.50 -8.05 0.31
C LYS A 33 0.43 -8.38 1.48
N ASP A 34 1.29 -7.46 1.90
CA ASP A 34 2.30 -7.68 2.94
C ASP A 34 1.82 -7.30 4.35
N VAL A 35 0.54 -7.56 4.64
CA VAL A 35 -0.07 -7.38 5.96
C VAL A 35 -0.40 -8.74 6.57
N LYS A 36 0.06 -8.95 7.80
CA LYS A 36 -0.21 -10.17 8.58
C LYS A 36 -0.96 -9.80 9.85
N ILE A 37 -2.15 -10.38 10.02
CA ILE A 37 -2.97 -10.22 11.22
C ILE A 37 -2.98 -11.53 11.99
N LYS A 38 -2.40 -11.55 13.18
CA LYS A 38 -2.38 -12.73 14.06
C LYS A 38 -2.42 -12.29 15.52
N ASN A 39 -3.22 -12.96 16.34
CA ASN A 39 -3.30 -12.73 17.79
C ASN A 39 -3.50 -11.24 18.15
N ASN A 40 -4.45 -10.57 17.50
CA ASN A 40 -4.73 -9.13 17.64
C ASN A 40 -3.54 -8.18 17.33
N LYS A 41 -2.48 -8.66 16.68
CA LYS A 41 -1.35 -7.85 16.22
C LYS A 41 -1.39 -7.73 14.69
N VAL A 42 -1.10 -6.52 14.20
CA VAL A 42 -0.91 -6.24 12.78
C VAL A 42 0.58 -6.07 12.54
N LYS A 43 1.16 -6.91 11.68
CA LYS A 43 2.56 -6.79 11.24
C LYS A 43 2.59 -6.47 9.77
N VAL A 44 3.34 -5.44 9.41
CA VAL A 44 3.40 -4.88 8.05
C VAL A 44 4.85 -4.68 7.66
N LYS A 45 5.22 -5.04 6.43
CA LYS A 45 6.50 -4.65 5.83
C LYS A 45 6.25 -3.47 4.91
N VAL A 46 6.54 -2.26 5.38
CA VAL A 46 6.31 -1.02 4.59
C VAL A 46 7.48 -0.82 3.62
N PRO A 47 7.23 -0.76 2.29
CA PRO A 47 8.28 -0.47 1.32
C PRO A 47 8.84 0.95 1.49
N ALA A 48 10.07 1.18 1.03
CA ALA A 48 10.61 2.53 0.95
C ALA A 48 9.74 3.41 0.04
N MET A 49 9.64 4.71 0.36
CA MET A 49 8.87 5.69 -0.43
C MET A 49 7.44 5.21 -0.71
N SER A 50 6.71 4.88 0.35
CA SER A 50 5.35 4.39 0.24
C SER A 50 4.40 5.01 1.24
N VAL A 51 3.13 5.08 0.83
CA VAL A 51 1.99 5.35 1.71
C VAL A 51 1.13 4.09 1.71
N VAL A 52 0.85 3.55 2.90
CA VAL A 52 0.05 2.33 3.06
C VAL A 52 -1.20 2.65 3.86
N THR A 53 -2.35 2.16 3.39
CA THR A 53 -3.62 2.22 4.13
C THR A 53 -4.06 0.81 4.49
N ILE A 54 -4.42 0.60 5.76
CA ILE A 54 -4.93 -0.67 6.28
C ILE A 54 -6.26 -0.39 6.96
N ASN A 55 -7.35 -0.87 6.37
CA ASN A 55 -8.69 -0.77 6.94
C ASN A 55 -9.01 -2.09 7.65
N LEU A 56 -9.08 -2.06 9.00
CA LEU A 56 -9.40 -3.22 9.82
C LEU A 56 -10.92 -3.31 10.03
N ARG A 57 -11.53 -4.44 9.67
CA ARG A 57 -12.96 -4.73 9.86
C ARG A 57 -13.19 -5.90 10.82
#